data_AF-A0A969HZF0-F1
#
_entry.id   AF-A0A969HZF0-F1
#
_cell.length_a   1.000
_cell.length_b   1.000
_cell.length_c   1.000
_cell.angle_alpha   90.00
_cell.angle_beta   90.00
_cell.angle_gamma   90.00
#
_symmetry.space_group_name_H-M   'P 1'
#
loop_
_entity.id
_entity.type
_entity.pdbx_description
1 polymer ?
#
loop_
_entity_poly.entity_id
_entity_poly.type
_entity_poly.pdbx_seq_one_letter_code
_entity_poly.pdbx_strand_id
1 'polypeptide(L)'
;MGVYDVIADFGQARGTNTATILPNDALFSRRYGRTILLRANVMKNPVIFAADERIWRAATLDVHASDLTPEGGLQRTLWHEVGHYLGPDRDRQGRALDEALANYADAMEEMKSDLVSLFALHRMQHPALRAIQASGIGRALQNVKPRSDQPYQTMQLVQFNWFLDRGLLRADAATARLSVDYDRYLSTVESLLKEVLHLQYSGDKAAVGAFFQQWTTWTPELHEKLAERIRTAQGARFRIVKYGALGE
;
A
#
# COMPACT_ATOMS: atom_id res chain seq x y z
N MET A 1 13.84 -1.05 -13.26
CA MET A 1 13.42 -0.08 -12.22
C MET A 1 14.54 0.93 -12.02
N GLY A 2 14.21 2.18 -11.72
CA GLY A 2 15.19 3.22 -11.39
C GLY A 2 14.69 4.17 -10.31
N VAL A 3 15.61 4.73 -9.53
CA VAL A 3 15.32 5.75 -8.51
C VAL A 3 16.17 6.97 -8.89
N TYR A 4 15.56 8.15 -8.95
CA TYR A 4 16.22 9.37 -9.41
C TYR A 4 15.66 10.60 -8.72
N ASP A 5 16.44 11.68 -8.72
CA ASP A 5 15.99 12.99 -8.27
C ASP A 5 15.48 13.80 -9.47
N VAL A 6 14.30 14.38 -9.31
CA VAL A 6 13.70 15.28 -10.30
C VAL A 6 14.35 16.65 -10.19
N ILE A 7 14.93 17.14 -11.29
CA ILE A 7 15.44 18.51 -11.39
C ILE A 7 14.31 19.48 -11.76
N ALA A 8 13.50 19.12 -12.76
CA ALA A 8 12.31 19.85 -13.19
C ALA A 8 11.33 18.90 -13.87
N ASP A 9 10.02 19.08 -13.62
CA ASP A 9 8.95 18.51 -14.44
C ASP A 9 8.10 19.62 -15.06
N PHE A 10 7.55 19.32 -16.24
CA PHE A 10 6.72 20.24 -17.02
C PHE A 10 5.38 19.59 -17.38
N GLY A 11 4.40 20.42 -17.74
CA GLY A 11 3.08 19.95 -18.21
C GLY A 11 2.41 18.98 -17.23
N GLN A 12 1.87 17.87 -17.75
CA GLN A 12 1.15 16.86 -16.96
C GLN A 12 2.05 16.19 -15.88
N ALA A 13 3.37 16.14 -16.09
CA ALA A 13 4.27 15.50 -15.14
C ALA A 13 4.54 16.36 -13.90
N ARG A 14 4.24 17.67 -13.96
CA ARG A 14 4.46 18.64 -12.89
C ARG A 14 3.49 18.42 -11.74
N GLY A 15 4.04 18.11 -10.56
CA GLY A 15 3.24 17.91 -9.36
C GLY A 15 3.95 17.05 -8.35
N THR A 16 3.17 16.35 -7.53
CA THR A 16 3.68 15.48 -6.45
C THR A 16 3.66 14.00 -6.83
N ASN A 17 3.64 13.70 -8.13
CA ASN A 17 3.73 12.33 -8.63
C ASN A 17 5.01 11.68 -8.09
N THR A 18 4.88 10.47 -7.55
CA THR A 18 5.98 9.76 -6.88
C THR A 18 6.67 8.76 -7.80
N ALA A 19 5.97 8.27 -8.82
CA ALA A 19 6.45 7.26 -9.74
C ALA A 19 6.03 7.56 -11.18
N THR A 20 6.70 6.95 -12.14
CA THR A 20 6.32 6.93 -13.56
C THR A 20 6.57 5.54 -14.12
N ILE A 21 5.55 4.95 -14.73
CA ILE A 21 5.58 3.60 -15.30
C ILE A 21 5.27 3.71 -16.78
N LEU A 22 6.29 3.57 -17.63
CA LEU A 22 6.20 3.84 -19.07
C LEU A 22 6.97 2.81 -19.90
N PRO A 23 6.62 2.60 -21.18
CA PRO A 23 5.55 3.27 -21.93
C PRO A 23 4.14 2.80 -21.52
N ASN A 24 3.11 3.56 -21.93
CA ASN A 24 1.70 3.17 -21.80
C ASN A 24 1.20 2.34 -22.99
N ASP A 25 1.97 2.32 -24.09
CA ASP A 25 1.62 1.57 -25.29
C ASP A 25 1.64 0.06 -25.01
N ALA A 26 0.53 -0.62 -25.31
CA ALA A 26 0.35 -2.04 -25.01
C ALA A 26 1.26 -2.95 -25.84
N LEU A 27 1.60 -2.59 -27.08
CA LEU A 27 2.48 -3.38 -27.94
C LEU A 27 3.90 -3.40 -27.37
N PHE A 28 4.44 -2.21 -27.04
CA PHE A 28 5.79 -2.10 -26.49
C PHE A 28 5.88 -2.65 -25.06
N SER A 29 4.87 -2.40 -24.22
CA SER A 29 4.82 -2.94 -22.85
C SER A 29 4.84 -4.47 -22.84
N ARG A 30 4.12 -5.13 -23.76
CA ARG A 30 4.11 -6.60 -23.87
C ARG A 30 5.45 -7.16 -24.38
N ARG A 31 6.09 -6.47 -25.32
CA ARG A 31 7.31 -6.97 -25.97
C ARG A 31 8.58 -6.74 -25.17
N TYR A 32 8.65 -5.61 -24.45
CA TYR A 32 9.87 -5.14 -23.82
C TYR A 32 9.71 -4.83 -22.32
N GLY A 33 8.50 -4.97 -21.77
CA GLY A 33 8.19 -4.57 -20.41
C GLY A 33 8.02 -3.06 -20.26
N ARG A 34 7.92 -2.62 -19.00
CA ARG A 34 7.79 -1.20 -18.63
C ARG A 34 8.95 -0.81 -17.73
N THR A 35 9.38 0.43 -17.86
CA THR A 35 10.33 1.06 -16.96
C THR A 35 9.56 1.77 -15.86
N ILE A 36 9.83 1.37 -14.62
CA ILE A 36 9.30 2.00 -13.42
C ILE A 36 10.40 2.91 -12.84
N LEU A 37 10.10 4.20 -12.73
CA LEU A 37 11.01 5.22 -12.22
C LEU A 37 10.39 5.91 -11.00
N LEU A 38 11.08 5.88 -9.85
CA LEU A 38 10.66 6.53 -8.61
C LEU A 38 11.40 7.84 -8.40
N ARG A 39 10.66 8.88 -7.99
CA ARG A 39 11.13 10.26 -7.81
C ARG A 39 11.54 10.47 -6.35
N ALA A 40 12.79 10.21 -6.03
CA ALA A 40 13.27 10.09 -4.65
C ALA A 40 13.11 11.40 -3.86
N ASN A 41 13.57 12.52 -4.40
CA ASN A 41 13.41 13.84 -3.78
C ASN A 41 11.96 14.27 -3.58
N VAL A 42 11.01 13.83 -4.43
CA VAL A 42 9.57 14.10 -4.23
C VAL A 42 9.02 13.23 -3.09
N MET A 43 9.31 11.93 -3.11
CA MET A 43 8.85 10.97 -2.08
C MET A 43 9.44 11.26 -0.70
N LYS A 44 10.68 11.77 -0.66
CA LYS A 44 11.41 12.14 0.55
C LYS A 44 11.25 13.60 0.96
N ASN A 45 10.48 14.39 0.20
CA ASN A 45 10.30 15.80 0.52
C ASN A 45 9.58 15.94 1.87
N PRO A 46 10.16 16.67 2.85
CA PRO A 46 9.61 16.75 4.20
C PRO A 46 8.24 17.44 4.25
N VAL A 47 8.01 18.44 3.38
CA VAL A 47 6.71 19.12 3.29
C VAL A 47 5.64 18.18 2.72
N ILE A 48 6.03 17.32 1.77
CA ILE A 48 5.12 16.33 1.19
C ILE A 48 4.77 15.27 2.24
N PHE A 49 5.81 14.69 2.85
CA PHE A 49 5.72 13.62 3.85
C PHE A 49 5.02 14.05 5.15
N ALA A 50 5.08 15.32 5.53
CA ALA A 50 4.43 15.82 6.74
C ALA A 50 2.91 15.53 6.80
N ALA A 51 2.24 15.34 5.66
CA ALA A 51 0.84 14.90 5.65
C ALA A 51 0.68 13.46 6.14
N ASP A 52 1.51 12.54 5.63
CA ASP A 52 1.52 11.13 6.03
C ASP A 52 1.92 11.00 7.50
N GLU A 53 2.90 11.79 7.94
CA GLU A 53 3.32 11.82 9.35
C GLU A 53 2.18 12.28 10.28
N ARG A 54 1.41 13.31 9.92
CA ARG A 54 0.25 13.74 10.70
C ARG A 54 -0.82 12.66 10.79
N ILE A 55 -1.11 11.99 9.68
CA ILE A 55 -2.06 10.88 9.63
C ILE A 55 -1.58 9.74 10.53
N TRP A 56 -0.30 9.37 10.45
CA TRP A 56 0.29 8.31 11.25
C TRP A 56 0.24 8.62 12.76
N ARG A 57 0.65 9.82 13.17
CA ARG A 57 0.61 10.26 14.56
C ARG A 57 -0.80 10.31 15.12
N ALA A 58 -1.77 10.69 14.29
CA ALA A 58 -3.17 10.65 14.63
C ALA A 58 -3.65 9.19 14.80
N ALA A 59 -3.32 8.31 13.86
CA ALA A 59 -3.82 6.94 13.83
C ALA A 59 -3.19 6.01 14.87
N THR A 60 -1.93 6.24 15.26
CA THR A 60 -1.16 5.33 16.12
C THR A 60 -0.89 5.94 17.49
N LEU A 61 -0.55 5.12 18.49
CA LEU A 61 -0.09 5.58 19.81
C LEU A 61 1.27 6.30 19.72
N ASP A 62 1.55 7.17 20.69
CA ASP A 62 2.73 8.06 20.64
C ASP A 62 4.07 7.30 20.62
N VAL A 63 4.12 6.09 21.18
CA VAL A 63 5.29 5.20 21.12
C VAL A 63 5.68 4.82 19.69
N HIS A 64 4.74 4.85 18.75
CA HIS A 64 4.98 4.53 17.33
C HIS A 64 5.20 5.77 16.46
N ALA A 65 5.11 6.97 17.03
CA ALA A 65 5.03 8.20 16.25
C ALA A 65 6.24 8.44 15.34
N SER A 66 7.42 7.95 15.73
CA SER A 66 8.68 8.03 14.97
C SER A 66 8.94 6.85 14.05
N ASP A 67 8.07 5.83 14.05
CA ASP A 67 8.31 4.61 13.25
C ASP A 67 8.15 4.89 11.75
N LEU A 68 7.23 5.79 11.36
CA LEU A 68 7.04 6.16 9.95
C LEU A 68 8.12 7.16 9.52
N THR A 69 8.89 6.80 8.49
CA THR A 69 9.87 7.70 7.85
C THR A 69 9.73 7.65 6.33
N PRO A 70 10.21 8.67 5.58
CA PRO A 70 10.10 8.70 4.12
C PRO A 70 10.80 7.52 3.44
N GLU A 71 11.90 7.02 4.01
CA GLU A 71 12.62 5.86 3.47
C GLU A 71 11.74 4.61 3.45
N GLY A 72 10.92 4.40 4.47
CA GLY A 72 9.98 3.29 4.53
C GLY A 72 8.98 3.32 3.37
N GLY A 73 8.43 4.50 3.09
CA GLY A 73 7.50 4.71 1.97
C GLY A 73 8.15 4.49 0.60
N LEU A 74 9.39 4.94 0.42
CA LEU A 74 10.16 4.72 -0.81
C LEU A 74 10.40 3.22 -1.04
N GLN A 75 10.98 2.52 -0.07
CA GLN A 75 11.35 1.11 -0.22
C GLN A 75 10.12 0.21 -0.39
N ARG A 76 9.05 0.46 0.38
CA ARG A 76 7.79 -0.28 0.23
C ARG A 76 7.22 -0.10 -1.18
N THR A 77 7.21 1.12 -1.70
CA THR A 77 6.70 1.40 -3.06
C THR A 77 7.57 0.72 -4.12
N LEU A 78 8.90 0.82 -4.01
CA LEU A 78 9.81 0.15 -4.93
C LEU A 78 9.57 -1.36 -4.98
N TRP A 79 9.48 -2.00 -3.82
CA TRP A 79 9.26 -3.44 -3.77
C TRP A 79 7.83 -3.87 -4.06
N HIS A 80 6.85 -2.98 -3.95
CA HIS A 80 5.49 -3.22 -4.45
C HIS A 80 5.53 -3.39 -5.98
N GLU A 81 6.26 -2.52 -6.67
CA GLU A 81 6.45 -2.63 -8.13
C GLU A 81 7.21 -3.90 -8.52
N VAL A 82 8.17 -4.36 -7.70
CA VAL A 82 8.80 -5.70 -7.87
C VAL A 82 7.74 -6.80 -7.70
N GLY A 83 6.85 -6.64 -6.72
CA GLY A 83 5.82 -7.61 -6.36
C GLY A 83 4.89 -7.99 -7.49
N HIS A 84 4.60 -7.06 -8.42
CA HIS A 84 3.79 -7.35 -9.61
C HIS A 84 4.39 -8.41 -10.52
N TYR A 85 5.72 -8.57 -10.50
CA TYR A 85 6.44 -9.55 -11.31
C TYR A 85 6.72 -10.86 -10.57
N LEU A 86 6.17 -11.03 -9.37
CA LEU A 86 6.34 -12.20 -8.54
C LEU A 86 4.99 -12.88 -8.25
N GLY A 87 5.03 -14.16 -7.91
CA GLY A 87 3.83 -14.97 -7.68
C GLY A 87 3.20 -15.53 -8.96
N PRO A 88 1.99 -16.11 -8.88
CA PRO A 88 1.32 -16.71 -10.03
C PRO A 88 0.87 -15.63 -11.03
N ASP A 89 1.07 -15.89 -12.31
CA ASP A 89 0.54 -15.12 -13.44
C ASP A 89 -0.70 -15.79 -14.07
N ARG A 90 -0.91 -17.07 -13.74
CA ARG A 90 -2.03 -17.91 -14.16
C ARG A 90 -2.55 -18.74 -12.99
N ASP A 91 -3.81 -19.11 -13.07
CA ASP A 91 -4.38 -20.08 -12.14
C ASP A 91 -3.92 -21.52 -12.46
N ARG A 92 -4.39 -22.46 -11.64
CA ARG A 92 -4.07 -23.90 -11.76
C ARG A 92 -4.56 -24.53 -13.07
N GLN A 93 -5.55 -23.93 -13.73
CA GLN A 93 -6.07 -24.38 -15.02
C GLN A 93 -5.39 -23.66 -16.20
N GLY A 94 -4.43 -22.77 -15.95
CA GLY A 94 -3.71 -22.01 -16.96
C GLY A 94 -4.47 -20.79 -17.48
N ARG A 95 -5.58 -20.39 -16.88
CA ARG A 95 -6.31 -19.16 -17.25
C ARG A 95 -5.54 -17.94 -16.75
N ALA A 96 -5.66 -16.83 -17.47
CA ALA A 96 -5.17 -15.55 -16.97
C ALA A 96 -5.96 -15.15 -15.71
N LEU A 97 -5.32 -14.52 -14.73
CA LEU A 97 -5.99 -14.17 -13.48
C LEU A 97 -7.18 -13.20 -13.68
N ASP A 98 -7.10 -12.30 -14.66
CA ASP A 98 -8.20 -11.42 -15.04
C ASP A 98 -9.45 -12.21 -15.48
N GLU A 99 -9.25 -13.30 -16.21
CA GLU A 99 -10.32 -14.19 -16.65
C GLU A 99 -10.88 -15.00 -15.46
N ALA A 100 -9.99 -15.56 -14.64
CA ALA A 100 -10.38 -16.43 -13.53
C ALA A 100 -11.10 -15.69 -12.40
N LEU A 101 -10.61 -14.50 -12.02
CA LEU A 101 -11.07 -13.76 -10.84
C LEU A 101 -12.00 -12.59 -11.18
N ALA A 102 -12.04 -12.17 -12.45
CA ALA A 102 -12.87 -11.09 -12.96
C ALA A 102 -12.74 -9.80 -12.10
N ASN A 103 -13.84 -9.34 -11.49
CA ASN A 103 -13.90 -8.10 -10.72
C ASN A 103 -13.02 -8.08 -9.45
N TYR A 104 -12.38 -9.19 -9.08
CA TYR A 104 -11.42 -9.23 -7.96
C TYR A 104 -9.96 -9.22 -8.41
N ALA A 105 -9.67 -9.36 -9.70
CA ALA A 105 -8.31 -9.54 -10.21
C ALA A 105 -7.38 -8.40 -9.77
N ASP A 106 -7.77 -7.15 -10.03
CA ASP A 106 -6.99 -5.96 -9.65
C ASP A 106 -6.74 -5.88 -8.14
N ALA A 107 -7.77 -6.09 -7.32
CA ALA A 107 -7.66 -6.01 -5.87
C ALA A 107 -6.71 -7.09 -5.31
N MET A 108 -6.77 -8.31 -5.86
CA MET A 108 -5.89 -9.42 -5.48
C MET A 108 -4.45 -9.17 -5.91
N GLU A 109 -4.24 -8.65 -7.12
CA GLU A 109 -2.91 -8.35 -7.65
C GLU A 109 -2.22 -7.23 -6.85
N GLU A 110 -2.93 -6.15 -6.55
CA GLU A 110 -2.44 -5.05 -5.72
C GLU A 110 -2.11 -5.50 -4.29
N MET A 111 -2.98 -6.34 -3.69
CA MET A 111 -2.76 -6.90 -2.36
C MET A 111 -1.53 -7.81 -2.34
N LYS A 112 -1.37 -8.68 -3.36
CA LYS A 112 -0.18 -9.51 -3.52
C LYS A 112 1.08 -8.65 -3.56
N SER A 113 1.11 -7.61 -4.40
CA SER A 113 2.27 -6.73 -4.54
C SER A 113 2.63 -5.99 -3.24
N ASP A 114 1.63 -5.49 -2.52
CA ASP A 114 1.84 -4.91 -1.18
C ASP A 114 2.48 -5.92 -0.22
N LEU A 115 1.94 -7.14 -0.15
CA LEU A 115 2.39 -8.15 0.80
C LEU A 115 3.75 -8.74 0.43
N VAL A 116 4.03 -8.94 -0.86
CA VAL A 116 5.35 -9.38 -1.36
C VAL A 116 6.41 -8.34 -0.97
N SER A 117 6.09 -7.05 -1.11
CA SER A 117 6.99 -5.97 -0.71
C SER A 117 7.38 -6.06 0.76
N LEU A 118 6.38 -6.17 1.63
CA LEU A 118 6.57 -6.24 3.08
C LEU A 118 7.29 -7.53 3.49
N PHE A 119 6.92 -8.67 2.90
CA PHE A 119 7.52 -9.97 3.18
C PHE A 119 9.00 -10.01 2.77
N ALA A 120 9.32 -9.63 1.52
CA ALA A 120 10.67 -9.70 0.99
C ALA A 120 11.62 -8.77 1.76
N LEU A 121 11.22 -7.52 1.98
CA LEU A 121 12.02 -6.53 2.73
C LEU A 121 12.28 -6.97 4.18
N HIS A 122 11.31 -7.63 4.81
CA HIS A 122 11.49 -8.20 6.14
C HIS A 122 12.47 -9.39 6.13
N ARG A 123 12.30 -10.34 5.20
CA ARG A 123 13.19 -11.51 5.09
C ARG A 123 14.64 -11.14 4.77
N MET A 124 14.86 -10.07 4.02
CA MET A 124 16.21 -9.53 3.76
C MET A 124 16.78 -8.71 4.92
N GLN A 125 16.01 -8.46 5.99
CA GLN A 125 16.39 -7.61 7.11
C GLN A 125 16.86 -6.22 6.66
N HIS A 126 16.08 -5.56 5.79
CA HIS A 126 16.43 -4.26 5.25
C HIS A 126 16.77 -3.24 6.36
N PRO A 127 17.82 -2.40 6.23
CA PRO A 127 18.24 -1.49 7.32
C PRO A 127 17.14 -0.55 7.85
N ALA A 128 16.19 -0.17 6.99
CA ALA A 128 15.03 0.66 7.34
C ALA A 128 13.77 -0.17 7.72
N LEU A 129 13.94 -1.38 8.27
CA LEU A 129 12.83 -2.34 8.45
C LEU A 129 11.65 -1.77 9.24
N ARG A 130 11.89 -1.12 10.38
CA ARG A 130 10.82 -0.51 11.20
C ARG A 130 10.01 0.50 10.38
N ALA A 131 10.66 1.31 9.57
CA ALA A 131 10.00 2.30 8.72
C ALA A 131 9.19 1.69 7.58
N ILE A 132 9.70 0.62 6.97
CA ILE A 132 8.98 -0.15 5.94
C ILE A 132 7.73 -0.77 6.57
N GLN A 133 7.86 -1.35 7.75
CA GLN A 133 6.76 -1.96 8.48
C GLN A 133 5.65 -0.95 8.80
N ALA A 134 6.04 0.21 9.36
CA ALA A 134 5.13 1.32 9.62
C ALA A 134 4.47 1.85 8.34
N SER A 135 5.22 1.96 7.24
CA SER A 135 4.66 2.37 5.95
C SER A 135 3.62 1.37 5.41
N GLY A 136 3.86 0.06 5.58
CA GLY A 136 2.89 -0.98 5.23
C GLY A 136 1.58 -0.86 6.01
N ILE A 137 1.67 -0.64 7.32
CA ILE A 137 0.49 -0.39 8.16
C ILE A 137 -0.20 0.91 7.75
N GLY A 138 0.57 1.98 7.53
CA GLY A 138 0.05 3.27 7.09
C GLY A 138 -0.74 3.18 5.79
N ARG A 139 -0.31 2.33 4.85
CA ARG A 139 -1.01 2.08 3.58
C ARG A 139 -2.34 1.33 3.76
N ALA A 140 -2.49 0.54 4.82
CA ALA A 140 -3.75 -0.16 5.11
C ALA A 140 -4.80 0.74 5.79
N LEU A 141 -4.41 1.92 6.29
CA LEU A 141 -5.33 2.84 6.98
C LEU A 141 -6.43 3.34 6.04
N GLN A 142 -7.67 3.30 6.52
CA GLN A 142 -8.85 3.79 5.80
C GLN A 142 -9.28 5.16 6.34
N ASN A 143 -9.53 6.12 5.45
CA ASN A 143 -10.10 7.41 5.82
C ASN A 143 -11.61 7.52 5.53
N VAL A 144 -12.22 6.48 4.94
CA VAL A 144 -13.65 6.35 4.67
C VAL A 144 -13.97 4.87 4.49
N LYS A 145 -15.24 4.48 4.70
CA LYS A 145 -15.70 3.14 4.35
C LYS A 145 -15.51 2.91 2.84
N PRO A 146 -14.75 1.88 2.42
CA PRO A 146 -14.57 1.55 1.02
C PRO A 146 -15.91 1.28 0.35
N ARG A 147 -16.07 1.80 -0.87
CA ARG A 147 -17.16 1.37 -1.75
C ARG A 147 -16.77 0.05 -2.41
N SER A 148 -17.75 -0.81 -2.66
CA SER A 148 -17.52 -2.14 -3.25
C SER A 148 -16.93 -2.09 -4.67
N ASP A 149 -17.01 -0.93 -5.35
CA ASP A 149 -16.45 -0.69 -6.67
C ASP A 149 -15.01 -0.15 -6.65
N GLN A 150 -14.42 0.03 -5.46
CA GLN A 150 -13.06 0.57 -5.28
C GLN A 150 -12.09 -0.54 -4.82
N PRO A 151 -11.43 -1.23 -5.77
CA PRO A 151 -10.60 -2.41 -5.46
C PRO A 151 -9.44 -2.07 -4.49
N TYR A 152 -8.79 -0.92 -4.67
CA TYR A 152 -7.66 -0.48 -3.84
C TYR A 152 -8.03 -0.28 -2.36
N GLN A 153 -9.11 0.46 -2.08
CA GLN A 153 -9.52 0.69 -0.69
C GLN A 153 -10.07 -0.59 -0.05
N THR A 154 -10.74 -1.42 -0.85
CA THR A 154 -11.26 -2.71 -0.41
C THR A 154 -10.12 -3.65 0.01
N MET A 155 -9.05 -3.76 -0.80
CA MET A 155 -7.90 -4.61 -0.44
C MET A 155 -7.13 -4.09 0.77
N GLN A 156 -7.06 -2.77 0.96
CA GLN A 156 -6.43 -2.17 2.14
C GLN A 156 -7.23 -2.48 3.42
N LEU A 157 -8.56 -2.48 3.35
CA LEU A 157 -9.41 -2.87 4.48
C LEU A 157 -9.23 -4.35 4.84
N VAL A 158 -9.06 -5.23 3.85
CA VAL A 158 -8.71 -6.64 4.09
C VAL A 158 -7.40 -6.74 4.87
N GLN A 159 -6.34 -6.06 4.40
CA GLN A 159 -5.04 -6.04 5.10
C GLN A 159 -5.20 -5.51 6.53
N PHE A 160 -5.92 -4.40 6.71
CA PHE A 160 -6.16 -3.81 8.03
C PHE A 160 -6.85 -4.76 9.00
N ASN A 161 -7.95 -5.39 8.56
CA ASN A 161 -8.70 -6.34 9.38
C ASN A 161 -7.91 -7.62 9.67
N TRP A 162 -7.11 -8.10 8.71
CA TRP A 162 -6.20 -9.22 8.95
C TRP A 162 -5.13 -8.87 9.99
N PHE A 163 -4.59 -7.65 9.95
CA PHE A 163 -3.60 -7.19 10.91
C PHE A 163 -4.19 -7.08 12.33
N LEU A 164 -5.45 -6.67 12.46
CA LEU A 164 -6.19 -6.69 13.73
C LEU A 164 -6.39 -8.12 14.23
N ASP A 165 -6.91 -9.02 13.38
CA ASP A 165 -7.20 -10.40 13.74
C ASP A 165 -5.96 -11.17 14.23
N ARG A 166 -4.81 -10.97 13.58
CA ARG A 166 -3.55 -11.62 13.97
C ARG A 166 -2.84 -10.94 15.14
N GLY A 167 -3.40 -9.85 15.66
CA GLY A 167 -2.87 -9.08 16.78
C GLY A 167 -1.63 -8.27 16.44
N LEU A 168 -1.32 -8.07 15.16
CA LEU A 168 -0.29 -7.12 14.71
C LEU A 168 -0.72 -5.70 15.06
N LEU A 169 -2.00 -5.39 14.88
CA LEU A 169 -2.62 -4.15 15.32
C LEU A 169 -3.55 -4.43 16.50
N ARG A 170 -3.56 -3.53 17.48
CA ARG A 170 -4.59 -3.48 18.51
C ARG A 170 -5.07 -2.04 18.66
N ALA A 171 -6.38 -1.86 18.63
CA ALA A 171 -6.98 -0.54 18.81
C ALA A 171 -7.26 -0.28 20.29
N ASP A 172 -6.90 0.91 20.76
CA ASP A 172 -7.32 1.42 22.05
C ASP A 172 -8.84 1.65 22.08
N ALA A 173 -9.54 1.07 23.05
CA ALA A 173 -11.01 1.11 23.09
C ALA A 173 -11.57 2.54 23.23
N ALA A 174 -10.86 3.43 23.94
CA ALA A 174 -11.32 4.79 24.20
C ALA A 174 -11.08 5.72 23.01
N THR A 175 -9.97 5.55 22.28
CA THR A 175 -9.51 6.52 21.26
C THR A 175 -9.49 5.96 19.84
N ALA A 176 -9.61 4.64 19.66
CA ALA A 176 -9.37 3.91 18.41
C ALA A 176 -7.94 4.05 17.84
N ARG A 177 -7.00 4.65 18.59
CA ARG A 177 -5.58 4.72 18.18
C ARG A 177 -4.97 3.33 18.21
N LEU A 178 -4.05 3.08 17.30
CA LEU A 178 -3.45 1.77 17.07
C LEU A 178 -2.12 1.63 17.82
N SER A 179 -1.97 0.51 18.51
CA SER A 179 -0.67 -0.04 18.91
C SER A 179 -0.23 -1.10 17.90
N VAL A 180 1.08 -1.26 17.74
CA VAL A 180 1.72 -2.17 16.78
C VAL A 180 2.60 -3.18 17.51
N ASP A 181 2.33 -4.46 17.29
CA ASP A 181 3.11 -5.59 17.79
C ASP A 181 4.02 -6.12 16.67
N TYR A 182 5.21 -5.51 16.54
CA TYR A 182 6.09 -5.79 15.41
C TYR A 182 6.69 -7.20 15.41
N ASP A 183 6.70 -7.90 16.54
CA ASP A 183 7.14 -9.30 16.60
C ASP A 183 6.20 -10.21 15.80
N ARG A 184 4.93 -9.80 15.66
CA ARG A 184 3.91 -10.49 14.85
C ARG A 184 3.92 -10.09 13.38
N TYR A 185 4.73 -9.12 12.99
CA TYR A 185 4.63 -8.50 11.67
C TYR A 185 4.86 -9.52 10.54
N LEU A 186 5.99 -10.23 10.58
CA LEU A 186 6.34 -11.18 9.52
C LEU A 186 5.32 -12.31 9.42
N SER A 187 4.97 -12.95 10.54
CA SER A 187 4.01 -14.05 10.55
C SER A 187 2.63 -13.61 10.05
N THR A 188 2.22 -12.38 10.37
CA THR A 188 0.94 -11.82 9.92
C THR A 188 0.96 -11.59 8.41
N VAL A 189 1.96 -10.88 7.89
CA VAL A 189 2.11 -10.61 6.45
C VAL A 189 2.25 -11.91 5.66
N GLU A 190 3.08 -12.85 6.13
CA GLU A 190 3.29 -14.15 5.49
C GLU A 190 2.00 -14.97 5.44
N SER A 191 1.20 -14.96 6.51
CA SER A 191 -0.08 -15.68 6.54
C SER A 191 -1.09 -15.14 5.52
N LEU A 192 -1.18 -13.81 5.37
CA LEU A 192 -2.07 -13.20 4.38
C LEU A 192 -1.54 -13.41 2.96
N LEU A 193 -0.23 -13.25 2.75
CA LEU A 193 0.41 -13.49 1.45
C LEU A 193 0.16 -14.91 0.97
N LYS A 194 0.30 -15.90 1.86
CA LYS A 194 0.01 -17.30 1.54
C LYS A 194 -1.43 -17.51 1.09
N GLU A 195 -2.39 -16.90 1.78
CA GLU A 195 -3.81 -16.97 1.42
C GLU A 195 -4.08 -16.33 0.05
N VAL A 196 -3.53 -15.12 -0.18
CA VAL A 196 -3.66 -14.40 -1.46
C VAL A 196 -3.09 -15.22 -2.62
N LEU A 197 -1.88 -15.78 -2.47
CA LEU A 197 -1.26 -16.62 -3.50
C LEU A 197 -2.05 -17.90 -3.73
N HIS A 198 -2.61 -18.50 -2.67
CA HIS A 198 -3.46 -19.68 -2.78
C HIS A 198 -4.73 -19.38 -3.58
N LEU A 199 -5.42 -18.29 -3.26
CA LEU A 199 -6.65 -17.85 -3.94
C LEU A 199 -6.39 -17.47 -5.40
N GLN A 200 -5.28 -16.78 -5.69
CA GLN A 200 -4.90 -16.49 -7.08
C GLN A 200 -4.62 -17.77 -7.87
N TYR A 201 -3.82 -18.68 -7.29
CA TYR A 201 -3.48 -19.93 -7.97
C TYR A 201 -4.68 -20.89 -8.10
N SER A 202 -5.64 -20.88 -7.16
CA SER A 202 -6.84 -21.71 -7.27
C SER A 202 -7.76 -21.28 -8.42
N GLY A 203 -7.78 -19.97 -8.73
CA GLY A 203 -8.66 -19.39 -9.74
C GLY A 203 -10.15 -19.47 -9.37
N ASP A 204 -10.47 -19.67 -8.08
CA ASP A 204 -11.84 -19.79 -7.59
C ASP A 204 -12.41 -18.42 -7.20
N LYS A 205 -13.12 -17.81 -8.15
CA LYS A 205 -13.79 -16.51 -7.95
C LYS A 205 -14.75 -16.50 -6.75
N ALA A 206 -15.46 -17.60 -6.48
CA ALA A 206 -16.42 -17.65 -5.39
C ALA A 206 -15.71 -17.63 -4.03
N ALA A 207 -14.61 -18.39 -3.91
CA ALA A 207 -13.76 -18.35 -2.73
C ALA A 207 -13.15 -16.95 -2.50
N VAL A 208 -12.69 -16.28 -3.56
CA VAL A 208 -12.21 -14.88 -3.47
C VAL A 208 -13.33 -13.94 -2.99
N GLY A 209 -14.54 -14.08 -3.53
CA GLY A 209 -15.69 -13.29 -3.09
C GLY A 209 -16.02 -13.48 -1.61
N ALA A 210 -16.01 -14.72 -1.11
CA ALA A 210 -16.21 -15.04 0.30
C ALA A 210 -15.09 -14.46 1.18
N PHE A 211 -13.84 -14.53 0.72
CA PHE A 211 -12.69 -13.94 1.39
C PHE A 211 -12.86 -12.42 1.55
N PHE A 212 -13.20 -11.70 0.48
CA PHE A 212 -13.46 -10.26 0.59
C PHE A 212 -14.64 -9.97 1.53
N GLN A 213 -15.76 -10.70 1.40
CA GLN A 213 -16.93 -10.50 2.26
C GLN A 213 -16.58 -10.64 3.75
N GLN A 214 -15.75 -11.62 4.10
CA GLN A 214 -15.31 -11.84 5.48
C GLN A 214 -14.43 -10.69 5.98
N TRP A 215 -13.46 -10.26 5.18
CA TRP A 215 -12.39 -9.37 5.61
C TRP A 215 -12.64 -7.88 5.34
N THR A 216 -13.76 -7.52 4.71
CA THR A 216 -14.16 -6.11 4.49
C THR A 216 -15.21 -5.62 5.49
N THR A 217 -15.37 -6.29 6.63
CA THR A 217 -16.28 -5.84 7.69
C THR A 217 -15.87 -4.45 8.21
N TRP A 218 -16.81 -3.51 8.22
CA TRP A 218 -16.62 -2.15 8.72
C TRP A 218 -17.46 -1.90 9.96
N THR A 219 -16.84 -1.44 11.04
CA THR A 219 -17.50 -1.19 12.33
C THR A 219 -17.42 0.30 12.71
N PRO A 220 -18.54 0.93 13.16
CA PRO A 220 -18.52 2.33 13.60
C PRO A 220 -17.53 2.61 14.75
N GLU A 221 -17.39 1.67 15.69
CA GLU A 221 -16.66 1.85 16.94
C GLU A 221 -15.15 1.95 16.75
N LEU A 222 -14.63 1.31 15.68
CA LEU A 222 -13.22 1.30 15.33
C LEU A 222 -12.97 2.03 14.01
N HIS A 223 -13.53 1.52 12.93
CA HIS A 223 -13.19 1.96 11.59
C HIS A 223 -13.65 3.39 11.33
N GLU A 224 -14.92 3.71 11.63
CA GLU A 224 -15.42 5.07 11.39
C GLU A 224 -14.73 6.08 12.30
N LYS A 225 -14.54 5.75 13.57
CA LYS A 225 -13.85 6.62 14.54
C LYS A 225 -12.39 6.89 14.15
N LEU A 226 -11.67 5.88 13.69
CA LEU A 226 -10.29 6.05 13.20
C LEU A 226 -10.26 6.84 11.88
N ALA A 227 -11.19 6.55 10.97
CA ALA A 227 -11.32 7.24 9.70
C ALA A 227 -11.63 8.74 9.89
N GLU A 228 -12.52 9.09 10.81
CA GLU A 228 -12.80 10.48 11.20
C GLU A 228 -11.53 11.17 11.69
N ARG A 229 -10.78 10.53 12.60
CA ARG A 229 -9.51 11.05 13.11
C ARG A 229 -8.51 11.30 11.98
N ILE A 230 -8.40 10.38 11.03
CA ILE A 230 -7.54 10.52 9.85
C ILE A 230 -8.00 11.71 9.00
N ARG A 231 -9.30 11.85 8.72
CA ARG A 231 -9.85 12.97 7.94
C ARG A 231 -9.58 14.32 8.62
N THR A 232 -9.65 14.40 9.95
CA THR A 232 -9.30 15.64 10.68
C THR A 232 -7.80 15.96 10.58
N ALA A 233 -6.94 14.94 10.56
CA ALA A 233 -5.50 15.11 10.41
C ALA A 233 -5.07 15.41 8.95
N GLN A 234 -5.92 15.07 7.97
CA GLN A 234 -5.71 15.36 6.56
C GLN A 234 -5.70 16.88 6.35
N GLY A 235 -4.51 17.42 6.10
CA GLY A 235 -4.32 18.84 5.79
C GLY A 235 -4.72 19.20 4.35
N ALA A 236 -4.12 20.26 3.82
CA ALA A 236 -4.39 20.73 2.46
C ALA A 236 -4.19 19.63 1.40
N ARG A 237 -5.17 19.48 0.51
CA ARG A 237 -5.19 18.47 -0.57
C ARG A 237 -4.49 18.93 -1.86
N PHE A 238 -4.38 20.24 -2.07
CA PHE A 238 -3.75 20.82 -3.26
C PHE A 238 -2.40 21.44 -2.90
N ARG A 239 -1.40 21.19 -3.74
CA ARG A 239 -0.04 21.70 -3.59
C ARG A 239 0.43 22.26 -4.91
N ILE A 240 1.01 23.45 -4.88
CA ILE A 240 1.72 24.03 -6.01
C ILE A 240 3.19 23.67 -5.83
N VAL A 241 3.73 22.88 -6.76
CA VAL A 241 5.14 22.50 -6.76
C VAL A 241 5.93 23.56 -7.53
N LYS A 242 7.11 23.90 -7.03
CA LYS A 242 8.09 24.82 -7.64
C LYS A 242 9.43 24.11 -7.80
N TYR A 243 10.16 24.44 -8.86
CA TYR A 243 11.48 23.88 -9.15
C TYR A 243 12.53 24.99 -9.17
N GLY A 244 13.54 24.88 -8.29
CA GLY A 244 14.63 25.85 -8.21
C GLY A 244 15.42 25.97 -9.52
N ALA A 245 15.53 24.90 -10.30
CA ALA A 245 16.17 24.90 -11.61
C ALA A 245 15.46 25.79 -12.65
N LEU A 246 14.19 26.15 -12.40
CA LEU A 246 13.39 27.04 -13.25
C LEU A 246 13.33 28.48 -12.69
N GLY A 247 13.95 28.76 -11.53
CA GLY A 247 13.93 30.07 -10.89
C GLY A 247 12.61 30.44 -10.21
N GLU A 248 11.84 29.45 -9.74
CA GLU A 248 10.49 29.60 -9.18
C GLU A 248 10.40 29.75 -7.65
#